data_AF-A0A7X6UW94-F1
#
_entry.id   AF-A0A7X6UW94-F1
#
_cell.length_a   1.000
_cell.length_b   1.000
_cell.length_c   1.000
_cell.angle_alpha   90.00
_cell.angle_beta   90.00
_cell.angle_gamma   90.00
#
_symmetry.space_group_name_H-M   'P 1'
#
loop_
_entity.id
_entity.type
_entity.pdbx_description
1 polymer ?
#
loop_
_entity_poly.entity_id
_entity_poly.type
_entity_poly.pdbx_seq_one_letter_code
_entity_poly.pdbx_strand_id
1 'polypeptide(L)'
;MKTIYIDESGNTGSNLLDKDQPVFATASCDFSLVEAEYLLSHLPSSAAAEAHFKRLRKSPTGRNAIIKLLTDKLINTKRLKIHAMHKEFMALTKIVDTLIESYYNAHGYDFYKNGQNISYSNMLWYCLPTFCDTEQVRAMYAAFIAMVRAASPATISAFYYEVNQLKNSNKHARFNRDIDLILATQAIAMSVLKHVDKFALDPSIPSLFIHCAQWGDDYPAGFCC
;
A
#
# COMPACT_ATOMS: atom_id res chain seq x y z
N MET A 1 14.72 -10.23 25.68
CA MET A 1 14.28 -10.06 24.29
C MET A 1 13.36 -8.85 24.26
N LYS A 2 13.48 -7.95 23.28
CA LYS A 2 12.64 -6.74 23.22
C LYS A 2 11.25 -7.11 22.68
N THR A 3 10.19 -6.54 23.26
CA THR A 3 8.82 -6.67 22.73
C THR A 3 8.46 -5.43 21.92
N ILE A 4 7.96 -5.65 20.71
CA ILE A 4 7.47 -4.64 19.79
C ILE A 4 5.96 -4.74 19.72
N TYR A 5 5.26 -3.63 19.90
CA TYR A 5 3.81 -3.55 19.74
C TYR A 5 3.51 -2.94 18.38
N ILE A 6 2.59 -3.55 17.63
CA ILE A 6 2.22 -3.15 16.27
C ILE A 6 0.72 -2.94 16.21
N ASP A 7 0.29 -1.85 15.57
CA ASP A 7 -1.11 -1.56 15.30
C ASP A 7 -1.27 -0.96 13.90
N GLU A 8 -2.45 -1.09 13.31
CA GLU A 8 -2.74 -0.64 11.95
C GLU A 8 -4.01 0.19 11.85
N SER A 9 -4.07 1.03 10.82
CA SER A 9 -5.22 1.87 10.51
C SER A 9 -5.51 1.87 9.02
N GLY A 10 -6.79 1.96 8.69
CA GLY A 10 -7.24 1.98 7.30
C GLY A 10 -7.13 0.61 6.62
N ASN A 11 -7.20 -0.51 7.34
CA ASN A 11 -7.29 -1.81 6.71
C ASN A 11 -8.71 -2.05 6.15
N THR A 12 -8.81 -2.14 4.82
CA THR A 12 -10.05 -2.51 4.09
C THR A 12 -9.90 -3.85 3.38
N GLY A 13 -8.93 -4.66 3.83
CA GLY A 13 -8.48 -5.88 3.17
C GLY A 13 -8.07 -5.59 1.72
N SER A 14 -8.59 -6.41 0.80
CA SER A 14 -8.33 -6.27 -0.64
C SER A 14 -9.06 -5.10 -1.34
N ASN A 15 -9.88 -4.31 -0.62
CA ASN A 15 -10.51 -3.13 -1.21
C ASN A 15 -9.54 -1.94 -1.24
N LEU A 16 -8.64 -1.95 -2.22
CA LEU A 16 -7.61 -0.91 -2.39
C LEU A 16 -8.14 0.41 -2.99
N LEU A 17 -9.42 0.47 -3.37
CA LEU A 17 -10.01 1.64 -4.02
C LEU A 17 -11.03 2.36 -3.13
N ASP A 18 -11.04 2.11 -1.83
CA ASP A 18 -11.91 2.84 -0.91
C ASP A 18 -11.57 4.35 -0.91
N LYS A 19 -12.52 5.20 -1.34
CA LYS A 19 -12.34 6.65 -1.41
C LYS A 19 -12.33 7.29 -0.02
N ASP A 20 -12.99 6.70 0.96
CA ASP A 20 -13.05 7.21 2.33
C ASP A 20 -11.82 6.77 3.14
N GLN A 21 -11.13 5.71 2.70
CA GLN A 21 -9.91 5.20 3.32
C GLN A 21 -8.80 4.94 2.29
N PRO A 22 -8.23 5.99 1.66
CA PRO A 22 -7.25 5.85 0.57
C PRO A 22 -5.86 5.42 1.06
N VAL A 23 -5.59 5.52 2.37
CA VAL A 23 -4.29 5.22 2.97
C VAL A 23 -4.44 4.09 3.97
N PHE A 24 -3.54 3.12 3.89
CA PHE A 24 -3.26 2.15 4.94
C PHE A 24 -2.01 2.59 5.69
N ALA A 25 -2.01 2.48 7.02
CA ALA A 25 -0.85 2.78 7.83
C ALA A 25 -0.65 1.73 8.92
N THR A 26 0.60 1.37 9.17
CA THR A 26 1.01 0.57 10.32
C THR A 26 1.97 1.40 11.16
N ALA A 27 1.83 1.30 12.47
CA ALA A 27 2.75 1.88 13.42
C ALA A 27 3.23 0.81 14.38
N SER A 28 4.47 0.92 14.81
CA SER A 28 5.04 0.01 15.81
C SER A 28 5.94 0.74 16.78
N CYS A 29 5.97 0.31 18.04
CA CYS A 29 6.82 0.88 19.07
C CYS A 29 7.36 -0.17 20.04
N ASP A 30 8.40 0.22 20.78
CA ASP A 30 9.08 -0.62 21.78
C ASP A 30 8.94 -0.04 23.20
N PHE A 31 7.89 0.75 23.43
CA PHE A 31 7.63 1.42 24.71
C PHE A 31 7.35 0.40 25.82
N SER A 32 7.96 0.63 26.98
CA SER A 32 7.54 -0.02 28.21
C SER A 32 6.16 0.46 28.65
N LEU A 33 5.49 -0.30 29.52
CA LEU A 33 4.21 0.11 30.10
C LEU A 33 4.29 1.49 30.76
N VAL A 34 5.38 1.76 31.51
CA VAL A 34 5.60 3.05 32.19
C VAL A 34 5.74 4.20 31.19
N GLU A 35 6.46 3.99 30.09
CA GLU A 35 6.60 5.00 29.03
C GLU A 35 5.26 5.22 28.30
N ALA A 36 4.50 4.16 28.05
CA ALA A 36 3.20 4.25 27.42
C ALA A 36 2.20 5.01 28.31
N GLU A 37 2.14 4.72 29.61
CA GLU A 37 1.32 5.45 30.59
C GLU A 37 1.72 6.92 30.68
N TYR A 38 3.03 7.21 30.68
CA TYR A 38 3.53 8.58 30.63
C TYR A 38 3.08 9.32 29.36
N LEU A 39 3.19 8.69 28.20
CA LEU A 39 2.73 9.28 26.93
C LEU A 39 1.21 9.50 26.94
N LEU A 40 0.44 8.53 27.43
CA LEU A 40 -1.01 8.63 27.56
C LEU A 40 -1.44 9.73 28.55
N SER A 41 -0.61 10.07 29.54
CA SER A 41 -0.88 11.17 30.49
C SER A 41 -0.96 12.56 29.84
N HIS A 42 -0.46 12.71 28.60
CA HIS A 42 -0.64 13.93 27.81
C HIS A 42 -2.06 14.09 27.28
N LEU A 43 -2.82 13.00 27.23
CA LEU A 43 -4.19 12.97 26.73
C LEU A 43 -5.20 13.34 27.84
N PRO A 44 -6.38 13.88 27.48
CA PRO A 44 -7.43 14.13 28.46
C PRO A 44 -7.90 12.83 29.11
N SER A 45 -8.28 12.87 30.39
CA SER A 45 -8.82 11.70 31.11
C SER A 45 -10.07 11.09 30.47
N SER A 46 -10.83 11.87 29.68
CA SER A 46 -11.94 11.37 28.87
C SER A 46 -11.53 10.44 27.71
N ALA A 47 -10.22 10.31 27.44
CA ALA A 47 -9.63 9.39 26.49
C ALA A 47 -8.94 8.18 27.16
N ALA A 48 -9.14 7.97 28.46
CA ALA A 48 -8.41 6.97 29.25
C ALA A 48 -8.64 5.50 28.82
N ALA A 49 -9.81 5.18 28.25
CA ALA A 49 -10.10 3.82 27.76
C ALA A 49 -9.64 3.60 26.31
N GLU A 50 -9.84 4.60 25.44
CA GLU A 50 -9.41 4.55 24.04
C GLU A 50 -9.24 5.97 23.47
N ALA A 51 -8.02 6.27 23.03
CA ALA A 51 -7.65 7.57 22.49
C ALA A 51 -8.04 7.72 21.01
N HIS A 52 -9.33 7.88 20.71
CA HIS A 52 -9.76 8.09 19.34
C HIS A 52 -9.38 9.47 18.78
N PHE A 53 -8.49 9.50 17.80
CA PHE A 53 -8.09 10.71 17.08
C PHE A 53 -9.27 11.55 16.56
N LYS A 54 -10.31 10.89 16.00
CA LYS A 54 -11.53 11.55 15.50
C LYS A 54 -12.25 12.39 16.57
N ARG A 55 -12.18 11.99 17.84
CA ARG A 55 -12.77 12.73 18.97
C ARG A 55 -11.84 13.86 19.41
N LEU A 56 -10.55 13.55 19.60
CA LEU A 56 -9.53 14.51 20.07
C LEU A 56 -9.35 15.70 19.13
N ARG A 57 -9.36 15.49 17.80
CA ARG A 57 -9.17 16.57 16.82
C ARG A 57 -10.30 17.61 16.82
N LYS A 58 -11.47 17.32 17.41
CA LYS A 58 -12.62 18.24 17.36
C LYS A 58 -12.49 19.43 18.31
N SER A 59 -11.79 19.28 19.45
CA SER A 59 -11.67 20.34 20.46
C SER A 59 -10.25 20.97 20.49
N PRO A 60 -10.10 22.25 20.88
CA PRO A 60 -8.79 22.86 21.10
C PRO A 60 -7.93 22.08 22.10
N THR A 61 -8.52 21.65 23.22
CA THR A 61 -7.85 20.85 24.24
C THR A 61 -7.33 19.52 23.69
N GLY A 62 -8.14 18.81 22.91
CA GLY A 62 -7.72 17.55 22.30
C GLY A 62 -6.64 17.72 21.24
N ARG A 63 -6.68 18.81 20.45
CA ARG A 63 -5.60 19.17 19.52
C ARG A 63 -4.29 19.46 20.24
N ASN A 64 -4.33 20.24 21.33
CA ASN A 64 -3.15 20.54 22.14
C ASN A 64 -2.56 19.28 22.78
N ALA A 65 -3.41 18.37 23.25
CA ALA A 65 -2.99 17.08 23.78
C ALA A 65 -2.32 16.21 22.72
N ILE A 66 -2.88 16.14 21.50
CA ILE A 66 -2.25 15.46 20.36
C ILE A 66 -0.87 16.06 20.07
N ILE A 67 -0.78 17.39 19.98
CA ILE A 67 0.51 18.06 19.72
C ILE A 67 1.50 17.69 20.80
N LYS A 68 1.13 17.82 22.08
CA LYS A 68 2.00 17.50 23.22
C LYS A 68 2.52 16.06 23.15
N LEU A 69 1.63 15.10 22.85
CA LEU A 69 1.99 13.70 22.64
C LEU A 69 3.00 13.55 21.49
N LEU A 70 2.66 14.06 20.30
CA LEU A 70 3.47 13.90 19.09
C LEU A 70 4.81 14.64 19.14
N THR A 71 4.95 15.66 19.99
CA THR A 71 6.21 16.40 20.22
C THR A 71 7.01 15.90 21.42
N ASP A 72 6.55 14.87 22.12
CA ASP A 72 7.31 14.27 23.21
C ASP A 72 8.62 13.65 22.70
N LYS A 73 9.70 13.78 23.47
CA LYS A 73 11.02 13.24 23.12
C LYS A 73 11.03 11.72 22.90
N LEU A 74 10.10 10.98 23.51
CA LEU A 74 9.97 9.53 23.30
C LEU A 74 9.37 9.20 21.93
N ILE A 75 8.62 10.12 21.32
CA ILE A 75 8.12 9.98 19.95
C ILE A 75 9.22 10.38 18.97
N ASN A 76 10.04 9.40 18.60
CA ASN A 76 11.11 9.57 17.61
C ASN A 76 11.31 8.30 16.79
N THR A 77 12.01 8.41 15.67
CA THR A 77 12.18 7.33 14.68
C THR A 77 12.92 6.10 15.19
N LYS A 78 13.61 6.17 16.34
CA LYS A 78 14.26 5.01 16.97
C LYS A 78 13.30 4.18 17.82
N ARG A 79 12.23 4.81 18.32
CA ARG A 79 11.27 4.20 19.26
C ARG A 79 9.92 3.92 18.61
N LEU A 80 9.59 4.68 17.56
CA LEU A 80 8.34 4.59 16.82
C LEU A 80 8.67 4.50 15.32
N LYS A 81 8.16 3.47 14.67
CA LYS A 81 8.23 3.28 13.22
C LYS A 81 6.85 3.37 12.64
N ILE A 82 6.73 4.04 11.50
CA ILE A 82 5.47 4.22 10.79
C ILE A 82 5.71 3.88 9.33
N HIS A 83 4.85 3.04 8.78
CA HIS A 83 4.81 2.77 7.36
C HIS A 83 3.41 3.11 6.84
N ALA A 84 3.34 3.84 5.73
CA ALA A 84 2.08 4.27 5.13
C ALA A 84 2.08 3.97 3.62
N MET A 85 0.95 3.50 3.12
CA MET A 85 0.74 3.12 1.73
C MET A 85 -0.52 3.78 1.18
N HIS A 86 -0.37 4.47 0.04
CA HIS A 86 -1.51 4.91 -0.76
C HIS A 86 -2.07 3.71 -1.52
N LYS A 87 -3.30 3.29 -1.21
CA LYS A 87 -3.85 2.00 -1.67
C LYS A 87 -4.04 1.95 -3.19
N GLU A 88 -4.45 3.04 -3.81
CA GLU A 88 -4.59 3.09 -5.27
C GLU A 88 -3.23 3.01 -5.98
N PHE A 89 -2.18 3.58 -5.36
CA PHE A 89 -0.82 3.42 -5.87
C PHE A 89 -0.29 1.99 -5.64
N MET A 90 -0.70 1.35 -4.53
CA MET A 90 -0.46 -0.08 -4.31
C MET A 90 -1.12 -0.93 -5.41
N ALA A 91 -2.35 -0.63 -5.82
CA ALA A 91 -3.00 -1.34 -6.92
C ALA A 91 -2.21 -1.23 -8.24
N LEU A 92 -1.74 -0.03 -8.57
CA LEU A 92 -0.90 0.20 -9.75
C LEU A 92 0.43 -0.55 -9.67
N THR A 93 1.16 -0.44 -8.56
CA THR A 93 2.44 -1.15 -8.38
C THR A 93 2.25 -2.67 -8.43
N LYS A 94 1.10 -3.19 -7.96
CA LYS A 94 0.76 -4.61 -8.11
C LYS A 94 0.48 -5.01 -9.55
N ILE A 95 -0.07 -4.15 -10.41
CA ILE A 95 -0.14 -4.41 -11.86
C ILE A 95 1.28 -4.56 -12.43
N VAL A 96 2.18 -3.65 -12.06
CA VAL A 96 3.56 -3.66 -12.52
C VAL A 96 4.30 -4.92 -12.06
N ASP A 97 4.29 -5.20 -10.76
CA ASP A 97 4.98 -6.36 -10.18
C ASP A 97 4.36 -7.69 -10.63
N THR A 98 3.03 -7.78 -10.70
CA THR A 98 2.39 -9.07 -11.03
C THR A 98 2.48 -9.36 -12.51
N LEU A 99 2.18 -8.39 -13.38
CA LEU A 99 2.03 -8.65 -14.81
C LEU A 99 3.27 -8.26 -15.61
N ILE A 100 3.75 -7.02 -15.42
CA ILE A 100 4.81 -6.46 -16.28
C ILE A 100 6.15 -7.08 -15.93
N GLU A 101 6.47 -7.19 -14.64
CA GLU A 101 7.69 -7.87 -14.21
C GLU A 101 7.69 -9.34 -14.64
N SER A 102 6.62 -10.09 -14.35
CA SER A 102 6.49 -11.48 -14.81
C SER A 102 6.66 -11.62 -16.33
N TYR A 103 6.14 -10.65 -17.11
CA TYR A 103 6.29 -10.64 -18.56
C TYR A 103 7.74 -10.44 -18.98
N TYR A 104 8.45 -9.47 -18.39
CA TYR A 104 9.87 -9.30 -18.65
C TYR A 104 10.71 -10.50 -18.21
N ASN A 105 10.41 -11.06 -17.05
CA ASN A 105 11.08 -12.23 -16.49
C ASN A 105 10.96 -13.45 -17.42
N ALA A 106 9.74 -13.70 -17.94
CA ALA A 106 9.48 -14.75 -18.93
C ALA A 106 10.28 -14.57 -20.24
N HIS A 107 10.76 -13.36 -20.51
CA HIS A 107 11.62 -13.03 -21.67
C HIS A 107 13.10 -12.83 -21.27
N GLY A 108 13.51 -13.28 -20.09
CA GLY A 108 14.90 -13.24 -19.64
C GLY A 108 15.39 -11.85 -19.22
N TYR A 109 14.48 -10.91 -18.94
CA TYR A 109 14.81 -9.57 -18.48
C TYR A 109 14.46 -9.38 -17.00
N ASP A 110 15.46 -9.03 -16.20
CA ASP A 110 15.27 -8.64 -14.80
C ASP A 110 14.80 -7.17 -14.72
N PHE A 111 13.49 -7.00 -14.53
CA PHE A 111 12.84 -5.69 -14.41
C PHE A 111 13.02 -5.06 -13.02
N TYR A 112 13.47 -5.81 -12.01
CA TYR A 112 13.82 -5.25 -10.71
C TYR A 112 15.20 -4.60 -10.71
N LYS A 113 16.09 -5.02 -11.62
CA LYS A 113 17.44 -4.48 -11.74
C LYS A 113 17.44 -2.95 -11.84
N ASN A 114 18.22 -2.30 -10.97
CA ASN A 114 18.35 -0.84 -10.86
C ASN A 114 17.02 -0.11 -10.55
N GLY A 115 16.03 -0.77 -9.95
CA GLY A 115 14.78 -0.14 -9.51
C GLY A 115 13.86 0.30 -10.65
N GLN A 116 13.91 -0.37 -11.80
CA GLN A 116 13.09 0.00 -12.95
C GLN A 116 11.59 -0.13 -12.66
N ASN A 117 11.17 -1.16 -11.92
CA ASN A 117 9.79 -1.29 -11.46
C ASN A 117 9.31 -0.07 -10.64
N ILE A 118 10.19 0.50 -9.80
CA ILE A 118 9.89 1.72 -9.02
C ILE A 118 9.75 2.92 -9.95
N SER A 119 10.73 3.14 -10.84
CA SER A 119 10.69 4.25 -11.79
C SER A 119 9.46 4.16 -12.71
N TYR A 120 9.14 2.97 -13.19
CA TYR A 120 8.04 2.73 -14.11
C TYR A 120 6.68 2.90 -13.41
N SER A 121 6.54 2.41 -12.18
CA SER A 121 5.33 2.63 -11.38
C SER A 121 5.06 4.11 -11.12
N ASN A 122 6.11 4.88 -10.78
CA ASN A 122 5.98 6.33 -10.60
C ASN A 122 5.59 7.03 -11.91
N MET A 123 6.20 6.64 -13.04
CA MET A 123 5.84 7.18 -14.35
C MET A 123 4.36 6.91 -14.65
N LEU A 124 3.89 5.66 -14.51
CA LEU A 124 2.50 5.31 -14.75
C LEU A 124 1.54 6.06 -13.82
N TRP A 125 1.90 6.24 -12.55
CA TRP A 125 1.08 6.94 -11.56
C TRP A 125 0.73 8.36 -11.98
N TYR A 126 1.69 9.09 -12.53
CA TYR A 126 1.45 10.44 -13.03
C TYR A 126 0.85 10.43 -14.45
N CYS A 127 1.32 9.54 -15.33
CA CYS A 127 0.93 9.55 -16.74
C CYS A 127 -0.50 9.04 -16.99
N LEU A 128 -0.92 7.97 -16.31
CA LEU A 128 -2.25 7.37 -16.51
C LEU A 128 -3.39 8.39 -16.33
N PRO A 129 -3.54 9.07 -15.18
CA PRO A 129 -4.63 10.04 -14.98
C PRO A 129 -4.45 11.33 -15.79
N THR A 130 -3.21 11.64 -16.22
CA THR A 130 -2.96 12.83 -17.06
C THR A 130 -3.35 12.57 -18.52
N PHE A 131 -3.06 11.38 -19.03
CA PHE A 131 -3.18 11.06 -20.45
C PHE A 131 -4.47 10.32 -20.80
N CYS A 132 -5.07 9.60 -19.85
CA CYS A 132 -6.29 8.82 -20.04
C CYS A 132 -7.47 9.41 -19.24
N ASP A 133 -8.67 8.90 -19.48
CA ASP A 133 -9.83 9.24 -18.65
C ASP A 133 -9.69 8.64 -17.23
N THR A 134 -9.95 9.43 -16.20
CA THR A 134 -9.73 9.01 -14.81
C THR A 134 -10.67 7.90 -14.36
N GLU A 135 -11.90 7.84 -14.89
CA GLU A 135 -12.82 6.74 -14.61
C GLU A 135 -12.33 5.45 -15.28
N GLN A 136 -11.76 5.54 -16.48
CA GLN A 136 -11.14 4.38 -17.14
C GLN A 136 -9.89 3.87 -16.42
N VAL A 137 -9.05 4.77 -15.88
CA VAL A 137 -7.91 4.40 -15.02
C VAL A 137 -8.41 3.63 -13.80
N ARG A 138 -9.45 4.15 -13.15
CA ARG A 138 -10.03 3.53 -11.96
C ARG A 138 -10.72 2.21 -12.27
N ALA A 139 -11.38 2.09 -13.42
CA ALA A 139 -11.99 0.84 -13.89
C ALA A 139 -10.94 -0.24 -14.14
N MET A 140 -9.80 0.10 -14.75
CA MET A 140 -8.65 -0.81 -14.90
C MET A 140 -8.17 -1.33 -13.54
N TYR A 141 -8.00 -0.45 -12.53
CA TYR A 141 -7.59 -0.88 -11.19
C TYR A 141 -8.62 -1.80 -10.54
N ALA A 142 -9.91 -1.49 -10.66
CA ALA A 142 -10.99 -2.31 -10.11
C ALA A 142 -11.03 -3.71 -10.76
N ALA A 143 -10.88 -3.77 -12.08
CA ALA A 143 -10.85 -5.02 -12.82
C ALA A 143 -9.59 -5.85 -12.51
N PHE A 144 -8.44 -5.21 -12.29
CA PHE A 144 -7.23 -5.90 -11.84
C PHE A 144 -7.44 -6.55 -10.46
N ILE A 145 -8.01 -5.81 -9.50
CA ILE A 145 -8.30 -6.35 -8.16
C ILE A 145 -9.26 -7.55 -8.25
N ALA A 146 -10.30 -7.45 -9.08
CA ALA A 146 -11.21 -8.57 -9.32
C ALA A 146 -10.50 -9.78 -9.95
N MET A 147 -9.61 -9.53 -10.92
CA MET A 147 -8.81 -10.55 -11.59
C MET A 147 -7.88 -11.30 -10.62
N VAL A 148 -7.17 -10.59 -9.73
CA VAL A 148 -6.30 -11.23 -8.73
C VAL A 148 -7.11 -12.05 -7.73
N ARG A 149 -8.29 -11.57 -7.31
CA ARG A 149 -9.13 -12.27 -6.32
C ARG A 149 -9.77 -13.54 -6.86
N ALA A 150 -10.22 -13.53 -8.11
CA ALA A 150 -10.97 -14.64 -8.68
C ALA A 150 -10.10 -15.56 -9.55
N ALA A 151 -9.02 -15.05 -10.14
CA ALA A 151 -8.09 -15.77 -11.02
C ALA A 151 -8.80 -16.63 -12.08
N SER A 152 -9.90 -16.12 -12.65
CA SER A 152 -10.76 -16.84 -13.58
C SER A 152 -10.66 -16.29 -15.01
N PRO A 153 -10.93 -17.11 -16.05
CA PRO A 153 -10.94 -16.62 -17.44
C PRO A 153 -11.83 -15.38 -17.64
N ALA A 154 -13.00 -15.35 -16.99
CA ALA A 154 -13.93 -14.22 -17.08
C ALA A 154 -13.35 -12.92 -16.50
N THR A 155 -12.70 -12.98 -15.34
CA THR A 155 -12.11 -11.79 -14.71
C THR A 155 -10.82 -11.33 -15.41
N ILE A 156 -10.06 -12.27 -15.98
CA ILE A 156 -8.94 -11.96 -16.86
C ILE A 156 -9.42 -11.21 -18.11
N SER A 157 -10.43 -11.74 -18.81
CA SER A 157 -11.01 -11.07 -19.98
C SER A 157 -11.56 -9.68 -19.63
N ALA A 158 -12.21 -9.53 -18.46
CA ALA A 158 -12.71 -8.24 -17.99
C ALA A 158 -11.58 -7.22 -17.77
N PHE A 159 -10.47 -7.62 -17.14
CA PHE A 159 -9.32 -6.73 -16.96
C PHE A 159 -8.76 -6.24 -18.30
N TYR A 160 -8.49 -7.14 -19.25
CA TYR A 160 -7.94 -6.74 -20.55
C TYR A 160 -8.95 -5.95 -21.40
N TYR A 161 -10.24 -6.15 -21.20
CA TYR A 161 -11.26 -5.27 -21.77
C TYR A 161 -11.11 -3.83 -21.23
N GLU A 162 -11.01 -3.64 -19.92
CA GLU A 162 -10.82 -2.31 -19.33
C GLU A 162 -9.49 -1.65 -19.76
N VAL A 163 -8.41 -2.43 -19.95
CA VAL A 163 -7.15 -1.90 -20.49
C VAL A 163 -7.32 -1.40 -21.93
N ASN A 164 -8.16 -2.05 -22.75
CA ASN A 164 -8.49 -1.55 -24.08
C ASN A 164 -9.35 -0.28 -24.02
N GLN A 165 -10.30 -0.20 -23.10
CA GLN A 165 -11.09 1.02 -22.88
C GLN A 165 -10.21 2.20 -22.43
N LEU A 166 -9.27 1.94 -21.53
CA LEU A 166 -8.23 2.88 -21.14
C LEU A 166 -7.43 3.36 -22.36
N LYS A 167 -6.96 2.44 -23.21
CA LYS A 167 -6.24 2.77 -24.46
C LYS A 167 -7.06 3.68 -25.37
N ASN A 168 -8.35 3.41 -25.54
CA ASN A 168 -9.25 4.21 -26.35
C ASN A 168 -9.46 5.63 -25.79
N SER A 169 -9.29 5.81 -24.48
CA SER A 169 -9.36 7.12 -23.81
C SER A 169 -8.05 7.91 -23.82
N ASN A 170 -6.94 7.28 -24.24
CA ASN A 170 -5.62 7.89 -24.21
C ASN A 170 -5.49 9.03 -25.23
N LYS A 171 -5.07 10.21 -24.75
CA LYS A 171 -4.90 11.44 -25.54
C LYS A 171 -3.47 11.61 -26.05
N HIS A 172 -2.53 10.75 -25.63
CA HIS A 172 -1.11 10.86 -25.97
C HIS A 172 -0.60 9.60 -26.69
N ALA A 173 -0.49 9.66 -28.01
CA ALA A 173 -0.15 8.52 -28.87
C ALA A 173 1.11 7.75 -28.43
N ARG A 174 2.16 8.45 -27.96
CA ARG A 174 3.40 7.80 -27.49
C ARG A 174 3.18 6.89 -26.28
N PHE A 175 2.22 7.23 -25.42
CA PHE A 175 1.90 6.46 -24.22
C PHE A 175 1.15 5.15 -24.53
N ASN A 176 0.67 4.95 -25.77
CA ASN A 176 0.11 3.66 -26.17
C ASN A 176 1.12 2.52 -26.01
N ARG A 177 2.43 2.77 -26.10
CA ARG A 177 3.46 1.75 -25.86
C ARG A 177 3.36 1.14 -24.45
N ASP A 178 3.12 1.98 -23.45
CA ASP A 178 3.06 1.56 -22.05
C ASP A 178 1.74 0.80 -21.75
N ILE A 179 0.64 1.21 -22.39
CA ILE A 179 -0.64 0.50 -22.32
C ILE A 179 -0.57 -0.84 -23.08
N ASP A 180 0.07 -0.84 -24.25
CA ASP A 180 0.29 -2.05 -25.06
C ASP A 180 1.17 -3.06 -24.35
N LEU A 181 2.13 -2.61 -23.53
CA LEU A 181 2.89 -3.50 -22.66
C LEU A 181 1.98 -4.19 -21.64
N ILE A 182 1.02 -3.48 -21.03
CA ILE A 182 0.04 -4.11 -20.14
C ILE A 182 -0.78 -5.14 -20.93
N LEU A 183 -1.29 -4.79 -22.12
CA LEU A 183 -2.04 -5.73 -22.98
C LEU A 183 -1.25 -6.99 -23.34
N ALA A 184 0.06 -6.85 -23.64
CA ALA A 184 0.92 -7.98 -23.98
C ALA A 184 1.02 -9.03 -22.86
N THR A 185 0.84 -8.63 -21.60
CA THR A 185 0.85 -9.56 -20.45
C THR A 185 -0.30 -10.58 -20.48
N GLN A 186 -1.33 -10.36 -21.32
CA GLN A 186 -2.47 -11.28 -21.45
C GLN A 186 -2.02 -12.70 -21.79
N ALA A 187 -0.95 -12.85 -22.57
CA ALA A 187 -0.39 -14.14 -22.95
C ALA A 187 0.05 -15.00 -21.75
N ILE A 188 0.43 -14.36 -20.63
CA ILE A 188 0.95 -15.04 -19.45
C ILE A 188 0.02 -14.95 -18.23
N ALA A 189 -1.03 -14.11 -18.27
CA ALA A 189 -1.86 -13.77 -17.12
C ALA A 189 -2.36 -14.98 -16.32
N MET A 190 -2.88 -16.00 -17.01
CA MET A 190 -3.38 -17.21 -16.35
C MET A 190 -2.27 -17.99 -15.64
N SER A 191 -1.06 -18.05 -16.21
CA SER A 191 0.07 -18.74 -15.57
C SER A 191 0.56 -17.99 -14.34
N VAL A 192 0.67 -16.67 -14.43
CA VAL A 192 1.07 -15.80 -13.32
C VAL A 192 0.08 -15.92 -12.16
N LEU A 193 -1.22 -15.80 -12.44
CA LEU A 193 -2.26 -15.78 -11.40
C LEU A 193 -2.36 -17.09 -10.60
N LYS A 194 -1.92 -18.22 -11.15
CA LYS A 194 -1.83 -19.50 -10.40
C LYS A 194 -0.83 -19.44 -9.25
N HIS A 195 0.11 -18.51 -9.29
CA HIS A 195 1.17 -18.34 -8.29
C HIS A 195 0.94 -17.11 -7.41
N VAL A 196 -0.12 -16.33 -7.66
CA VAL A 196 -0.46 -15.17 -6.85
C VAL A 196 -1.27 -15.62 -5.65
N ASP A 197 -0.76 -15.33 -4.46
CA ASP A 197 -1.45 -15.65 -3.20
C ASP A 197 -2.74 -14.80 -3.05
N LYS A 198 -3.74 -15.36 -2.36
CA LYS A 198 -5.04 -14.70 -2.13
C LYS A 198 -4.93 -13.40 -1.32
N PHE A 199 -3.84 -13.22 -0.57
CA PHE A 199 -3.53 -12.03 0.21
C PHE A 199 -2.55 -11.09 -0.51
N ALA A 200 -2.25 -11.31 -1.79
CA ALA A 200 -1.33 -10.45 -2.56
C ALA A 200 -1.73 -8.97 -2.61
N LEU A 201 -3.01 -8.66 -2.34
CA LEU A 201 -3.57 -7.32 -2.27
C LEU A 201 -3.79 -6.81 -0.83
N ASP A 202 -3.42 -7.58 0.19
CA ASP A 202 -3.53 -7.15 1.57
C ASP A 202 -2.33 -6.25 1.95
N PRO A 203 -2.55 -4.97 2.29
CA PRO A 203 -1.47 -4.06 2.63
C PRO A 203 -0.81 -4.39 3.98
N SER A 204 -1.46 -5.14 4.88
CA SER A 204 -0.90 -5.48 6.20
C SER A 204 0.36 -6.36 6.09
N ILE A 205 0.39 -7.25 5.09
CA ILE A 205 1.50 -8.18 4.87
C ILE A 205 2.82 -7.46 4.55
N PRO A 206 2.94 -6.68 3.46
CA PRO A 206 4.18 -5.98 3.15
C PRO A 206 4.55 -4.98 4.26
N SER A 207 3.55 -4.37 4.92
CA SER A 207 3.80 -3.47 6.04
C SER A 207 4.48 -4.19 7.21
N LEU A 208 3.94 -5.33 7.63
CA LEU A 208 4.51 -6.12 8.72
C LEU A 208 5.97 -6.50 8.43
N PHE A 209 6.28 -6.95 7.20
CA PHE A 209 7.64 -7.28 6.81
C PHE A 209 8.59 -6.08 6.87
N ILE A 210 8.14 -4.89 6.47
CA ILE A 210 8.93 -3.66 6.57
C ILE A 210 9.25 -3.35 8.04
N HIS A 211 8.26 -3.46 8.92
CA HIS A 211 8.47 -3.28 10.36
C HIS A 211 9.44 -4.31 10.93
N CYS A 212 9.31 -5.58 10.55
CA CYS A 212 10.23 -6.63 10.98
C CYS A 212 11.67 -6.36 10.53
N ALA A 213 11.87 -5.95 9.27
CA ALA A 213 13.20 -5.62 8.75
C ALA A 213 13.80 -4.44 9.52
N GLN A 214 13.05 -3.35 9.68
CA GLN A 214 13.54 -2.19 10.41
C GLN A 214 13.89 -2.52 11.87
N TRP A 215 13.08 -3.29 12.58
CA TRP A 215 13.38 -3.69 13.97
C TRP A 215 14.49 -4.73 14.06
N GLY A 216 14.69 -5.55 13.02
CA GLY A 216 15.84 -6.44 12.91
C GLY A 216 17.16 -5.68 12.87
N ASP A 217 17.19 -4.54 12.18
CA ASP A 217 18.38 -3.66 12.14
C ASP A 217 18.73 -3.09 13.53
N ASP A 218 17.71 -2.74 14.33
CA ASP A 218 17.91 -2.19 15.68
C ASP A 218 18.17 -3.27 16.74
N TYR A 219 17.59 -4.47 16.55
CA TYR A 219 17.66 -5.60 17.48
C TYR A 219 18.16 -6.87 16.77
N PRO A 220 19.46 -6.93 16.37
CA PRO A 220 20.00 -8.05 15.60
C PRO A 220 20.01 -9.38 16.37
N ALA A 221 19.94 -9.33 17.71
CA ALA A 221 19.80 -10.52 18.56
C ALA A 221 18.36 -11.06 18.63
N GLY A 222 17.41 -10.41 17.95
CA GLY A 222 16.00 -10.77 17.90
C GLY A 222 15.10 -9.97 18.84
N PHE A 223 13.81 -9.97 18.49
CA PHE A 223 12.71 -9.32 19.20
C PHE A 223 11.45 -10.18 19.08
N CYS A 224 10.46 -9.92 19.93
CA CYS A 224 9.11 -10.48 19.84
C CYS A 224 8.14 -9.41 19.33
N CYS A 225 7.13 -9.82 18.57
CA CYS A 225 5.99 -9.01 18.13
C CYS A 225 4.71 -9.55 18.76
#